data_AF-A0A970UGL1-F1
#
_entry.id   AF-A0A970UGL1-F1
#
_cell.length_a   1.000
_cell.length_b   1.000
_cell.length_c   1.000
_cell.angle_alpha   90.00
_cell.angle_beta   90.00
_cell.angle_gamma   90.00
#
_symmetry.space_group_name_H-M   'P 1'
#
loop_
_entity.id
_entity.type
_entity.pdbx_description
1 polymer ?
#
loop_
_entity_poly.entity_id
_entity_poly.type
_entity_poly.pdbx_seq_one_letter_code
_entity_poly.pdbx_strand_id
1 'polypeptide(L)'
;METGIIEESEEERFPEKHGKGRDPVSLDFNVRGREWEKDRAGIELNLKIHIADESQVGRAALLLAATTSNDAEVIFKKELASIGWKSVATEVGGLAGDLPQKITRALVGASLNAGVVEKRRNEMHALMHAALEALEGFLSVGMLEASVGAKIAIVRNSKWISVAVMGDTAYHAVAHHERCGLGVMHI
;
A
#
# COMPACT_ATOMS: atom_id res chain seq x y z
N MET A 1 55.46 16.06 50.87
CA MET A 1 55.80 17.44 50.46
C MET A 1 54.84 17.76 49.33
N GLU A 2 53.64 18.23 49.69
CA GLU A 2 53.27 19.67 49.79
C GLU A 2 52.69 20.12 48.44
N THR A 3 51.36 20.16 48.28
CA THR A 3 50.33 21.16 48.73
C THR A 3 50.15 22.32 47.75
N GLY A 4 48.87 22.60 47.44
CA GLY A 4 48.37 23.79 46.75
C GLY A 4 47.04 23.45 46.07
N ILE A 5 45.87 23.45 46.73
CA ILE A 5 45.06 24.55 47.29
C ILE A 5 44.43 25.46 46.19
N ILE A 6 43.14 25.18 45.96
CA ILE A 6 41.95 26.05 45.77
C ILE A 6 41.96 27.14 44.67
N GLU A 7 40.96 27.08 43.77
CA GLU A 7 39.98 28.17 43.63
C GLU A 7 38.66 27.69 43.02
N GLU A 8 37.60 27.83 43.81
CA GLU A 8 36.19 27.79 43.43
C GLU A 8 35.83 29.04 42.62
N SER A 9 34.89 28.89 41.69
CA SER A 9 34.01 29.99 41.32
C SER A 9 32.57 29.48 41.32
N GLU A 10 31.86 29.81 42.40
CA GLU A 10 30.39 29.98 42.45
C GLU A 10 30.00 31.00 41.35
N GLU A 11 28.85 30.97 40.67
CA GLU A 11 27.46 30.96 41.10
C GLU A 11 26.66 30.86 39.77
N GLU A 12 25.54 30.14 39.64
CA GLU A 12 24.22 30.71 39.87
C GLU A 12 23.19 29.57 39.97
N ARG A 13 22.46 29.52 41.09
CA ARG A 13 21.22 28.77 41.21
C ARG A 13 20.04 29.70 40.95
N PHE A 14 19.23 29.37 39.96
CA PHE A 14 17.85 29.88 39.81
C PHE A 14 16.92 28.75 39.32
N PRO A 15 15.60 28.86 39.58
CA PRO A 15 14.88 27.88 40.40
C PRO A 15 14.21 26.75 39.60
N GLU A 16 13.96 25.63 40.29
CA GLU A 16 13.07 24.57 39.83
C GLU A 16 11.66 25.12 39.55
N LYS A 17 11.20 24.96 38.31
CA LYS A 17 9.77 24.98 37.98
C LYS A 17 9.39 23.67 37.32
N HIS A 18 8.66 22.86 38.07
CA HIS A 18 7.86 21.76 37.55
C HIS A 18 6.87 22.28 36.51
N GLY A 19 7.06 21.89 35.25
CA GLY A 19 6.14 22.11 34.15
C GLY A 19 6.23 20.95 33.19
N LYS A 20 5.23 20.05 33.24
CA LYS A 20 5.07 18.91 32.34
C LYS A 20 5.04 19.35 30.87
N GLY A 21 5.76 18.58 30.04
CA GLY A 21 5.27 18.19 28.72
C GLY A 21 5.85 18.94 27.53
N ARG A 22 6.71 18.24 26.78
CA ARG A 22 6.47 17.85 25.38
C ARG A 22 7.65 16.99 24.93
N ASP A 23 7.52 15.69 25.13
CA ASP A 23 8.29 14.72 24.36
C ASP A 23 7.91 14.88 22.87
N PRO A 24 8.84 14.67 21.93
CA PRO A 24 8.53 14.74 20.51
C PRO A 24 7.37 13.78 20.21
N VAL A 25 6.33 14.27 19.54
CA VAL A 25 5.24 13.43 19.06
C VAL A 25 5.82 12.52 17.98
N SER A 26 6.25 11.33 18.38
CA SER A 26 6.36 10.19 17.49
C SER A 26 4.93 9.80 17.10
N LEU A 27 4.56 10.11 15.86
CA LEU A 27 3.35 9.58 15.23
C LEU A 27 3.58 8.10 14.95
N ASP A 28 3.37 7.28 15.97
CA ASP A 28 3.25 5.84 15.83
C ASP A 28 1.93 5.52 15.13
N PHE A 29 2.01 5.30 13.82
CA PHE A 29 0.87 4.86 13.01
C PHE A 29 0.53 3.38 13.21
N ASN A 30 1.05 2.70 14.24
CA ASN A 30 0.82 1.26 14.38
C ASN A 30 0.71 0.68 15.80
N VAL A 31 0.28 1.46 16.79
CA VAL A 31 0.06 0.92 18.15
C VAL A 31 -1.37 1.19 18.62
N ARG A 32 -2.31 0.41 18.07
CA ARG A 32 -3.57 0.05 18.75
C ARG A 32 -4.32 -1.12 18.07
N GLY A 33 -3.61 -2.24 17.91
CA GLY A 33 -4.23 -3.56 17.83
C GLY A 33 -4.47 -4.07 19.25
N ARG A 34 -5.74 -4.16 19.65
CA ARG A 34 -6.21 -4.58 20.98
C ARG A 34 -5.81 -6.02 21.29
N GLU A 35 -5.65 -6.34 22.57
CA GLU A 35 -5.50 -7.68 23.18
C GLU A 35 -6.61 -8.71 22.84
N TRP A 36 -7.49 -8.42 21.87
CA TRP A 36 -8.58 -9.28 21.41
C TRP A 36 -8.17 -10.29 20.32
N GLU A 37 -6.96 -10.18 19.75
CA GLU A 37 -6.52 -11.04 18.63
C GLU A 37 -5.83 -12.34 19.05
N LYS A 38 -5.92 -12.76 20.32
CA LYS A 38 -5.29 -14.03 20.76
C LYS A 38 -6.05 -15.30 20.33
N ASP A 39 -7.26 -15.18 19.78
CA ASP A 39 -8.14 -16.34 19.52
C ASP A 39 -8.59 -16.52 18.06
N ARG A 40 -7.96 -15.84 17.09
CA ARG A 40 -8.20 -16.16 15.68
C ARG A 40 -7.15 -17.13 15.19
N ALA A 41 -7.47 -18.42 15.21
CA ALA A 41 -6.70 -19.45 14.50
C ALA A 41 -6.68 -19.10 13.00
N GLY A 42 -5.64 -18.41 12.55
CA GLY A 42 -5.35 -18.20 11.15
C GLY A 42 -4.94 -19.51 10.50
N ILE A 43 -5.17 -19.63 9.19
CA ILE A 43 -4.65 -20.74 8.38
C ILE A 43 -3.61 -20.20 7.41
N GLU A 44 -2.51 -20.94 7.24
CA GLU A 44 -1.54 -20.67 6.17
C GLU A 44 -1.87 -21.58 4.99
N LEU A 45 -2.21 -20.98 3.86
CA LEU A 45 -2.57 -21.69 2.64
C LEU A 45 -1.37 -21.80 1.70
N ASN A 46 -0.89 -23.02 1.48
CA ASN A 46 0.12 -23.32 0.47
C ASN A 46 -0.56 -23.67 -0.85
N LEU A 47 -0.79 -22.68 -1.71
CA LEU A 47 -1.47 -22.84 -3.00
C LEU A 47 -0.45 -22.89 -4.14
N LYS A 48 -0.65 -23.83 -5.08
CA LYS A 48 0.06 -23.84 -6.37
C LYS A 48 -0.90 -23.36 -7.45
N ILE A 49 -0.64 -22.18 -8.00
CA ILE A 49 -1.41 -21.61 -9.10
C ILE A 49 -0.54 -21.58 -10.34
N HIS A 50 -1.03 -22.15 -11.44
CA HIS A 50 -0.32 -22.15 -12.70
C HIS A 50 -0.78 -20.98 -13.59
N ILE A 51 0.16 -20.12 -13.97
CA ILE A 51 -0.05 -19.00 -14.90
C ILE A 51 0.73 -19.34 -16.17
N ALA A 52 0.02 -19.77 -17.21
CA ALA A 52 0.61 -20.31 -18.44
C ALA A 52 0.20 -19.54 -19.69
N ASP A 53 -0.88 -18.76 -19.63
CA ASP A 53 -1.44 -18.07 -20.79
C ASP A 53 -1.43 -16.54 -20.59
N GLU A 54 -1.12 -15.80 -21.66
CA GLU A 54 -1.06 -14.33 -21.63
C GLU A 54 -2.40 -13.68 -21.25
N SER A 55 -3.54 -14.34 -21.46
CA SER A 55 -4.86 -13.88 -21.01
C SER A 55 -5.03 -13.87 -19.48
N GLN A 56 -4.13 -14.55 -18.74
CA GLN A 56 -4.23 -14.68 -17.28
C GLN A 56 -3.59 -13.51 -16.52
N VAL A 57 -3.24 -12.41 -17.22
CA VAL A 57 -2.69 -11.20 -16.60
C VAL A 57 -3.57 -10.66 -15.45
N GLY A 58 -4.90 -10.78 -15.58
CA GLY A 58 -5.82 -10.33 -14.53
C GLY A 58 -5.76 -11.19 -13.26
N ARG A 59 -5.56 -12.51 -13.42
CA ARG A 59 -5.35 -13.40 -12.27
C ARG A 59 -4.04 -13.08 -11.57
N ALA A 60 -2.97 -12.82 -12.32
CA ALA A 60 -1.69 -12.40 -11.76
C ALA A 60 -1.82 -11.09 -10.97
N ALA A 61 -2.53 -10.09 -11.53
CA ALA A 61 -2.76 -8.82 -10.86
C ALA A 61 -3.55 -8.99 -9.55
N LEU A 62 -4.65 -9.77 -9.55
CA LEU A 62 -5.44 -10.05 -8.33
C LEU A 62 -4.61 -10.72 -7.25
N LEU A 63 -3.84 -11.76 -7.61
CA LEU A 63 -2.99 -12.47 -6.65
C LEU A 63 -1.91 -11.55 -6.08
N LEU A 64 -1.36 -10.65 -6.90
CA LEU A 64 -0.35 -9.69 -6.46
C LEU A 64 -0.97 -8.65 -5.50
N ALA A 65 -2.18 -8.16 -5.80
CA ALA A 65 -2.92 -7.27 -4.92
C ALA A 65 -3.33 -7.95 -3.60
N ALA A 66 -3.54 -9.27 -3.60
CA ALA A 66 -3.89 -10.05 -2.42
C ALA A 66 -2.70 -10.43 -1.52
N THR A 67 -1.46 -10.09 -1.92
CA THR A 67 -0.29 -10.34 -1.07
C THR A 67 -0.32 -9.47 0.19
N THR A 68 -0.11 -10.09 1.35
CA THR A 68 -0.16 -9.41 2.67
C THR A 68 1.21 -9.14 3.28
N SER A 69 2.29 -9.65 2.67
CA SER A 69 3.67 -9.41 3.12
C SER A 69 4.54 -8.90 1.97
N ASN A 70 5.56 -8.11 2.33
CA ASN A 70 6.52 -7.60 1.35
C ASN A 70 7.30 -8.73 0.68
N ASP A 71 7.68 -9.76 1.45
CA ASP A 71 8.42 -10.91 0.92
C ASP A 71 7.61 -11.67 -0.14
N ALA A 72 6.32 -11.96 0.12
CA ALA A 72 5.45 -12.61 -0.84
C ALA A 72 5.28 -11.78 -2.12
N GLU A 73 5.12 -10.46 -1.97
CA GLU A 73 5.03 -9.53 -3.10
C GLU A 73 6.32 -9.52 -3.94
N VAL A 74 7.49 -9.45 -3.30
CA VAL A 74 8.79 -9.45 -3.98
C VAL A 74 9.03 -10.77 -4.71
N ILE A 75 8.75 -11.90 -4.06
CA ILE A 75 8.88 -13.23 -4.67
C ILE A 75 7.96 -13.33 -5.88
N PHE A 76 6.69 -12.94 -5.75
CA PHE A 76 5.75 -13.08 -6.84
C PHE A 76 6.08 -12.17 -8.04
N LYS A 77 6.52 -10.92 -7.80
CA LYS A 77 7.01 -10.04 -8.86
C LYS A 77 8.22 -10.64 -9.60
N LYS A 78 9.12 -11.35 -8.90
CA LYS A 78 10.27 -12.05 -9.52
C LYS A 78 9.82 -13.24 -10.38
N GLU A 79 8.82 -14.01 -9.93
CA GLU A 79 8.25 -15.11 -10.71
C GLU A 79 7.60 -14.59 -12.01
N LEU A 80 6.83 -13.50 -11.94
CA LEU A 80 6.27 -12.85 -13.13
C LEU A 80 7.37 -12.34 -14.07
N ALA A 81 8.42 -11.73 -13.53
CA ALA A 81 9.57 -11.27 -14.32
C ALA A 81 10.29 -12.43 -15.02
N SER A 82 10.36 -13.62 -14.40
CA SER A 82 11.01 -14.79 -14.99
C SER A 82 10.34 -15.30 -16.27
N ILE A 83 9.06 -15.00 -16.45
CA ILE A 83 8.29 -15.29 -17.68
C ILE A 83 8.14 -14.07 -18.59
N GLY A 84 8.91 -13.01 -18.35
CA GLY A 84 8.93 -11.79 -19.16
C GLY A 84 7.78 -10.82 -18.89
N TRP A 85 7.00 -11.01 -17.82
CA TRP A 85 5.93 -10.11 -17.44
C TRP A 85 6.45 -9.01 -16.52
N LYS A 86 5.94 -7.80 -16.70
CA LYS A 86 6.27 -6.64 -15.86
C LYS A 86 5.19 -6.46 -14.82
N SER A 87 5.58 -6.08 -13.60
CA SER A 87 4.62 -5.86 -12.53
C SER A 87 5.06 -4.79 -11.54
N VAL A 88 4.08 -4.16 -10.89
CA VAL A 88 4.28 -3.24 -9.77
C VAL A 88 3.10 -3.35 -8.82
N ALA A 89 3.33 -3.12 -7.54
CA ALA A 89 2.28 -2.90 -6.55
C ALA A 89 2.54 -1.59 -5.80
N THR A 90 1.46 -0.91 -5.42
CA THR A 90 1.49 0.33 -4.64
C THR A 90 0.29 0.36 -3.72
N GLU A 91 0.41 1.08 -2.61
CA GLU A 91 -0.68 1.21 -1.64
C GLU A 91 -1.19 2.64 -1.61
N VAL A 92 -2.48 2.78 -1.31
CA VAL A 92 -3.20 4.05 -1.24
C VAL A 92 -4.14 4.03 -0.05
N GLY A 93 -4.36 5.19 0.55
CA GLY A 93 -5.34 5.33 1.61
C GLY A 93 -5.90 6.73 1.73
N GLY A 94 -7.06 6.83 2.36
CA GLY A 94 -7.74 8.08 2.64
C GLY A 94 -9.25 7.96 2.60
N LEU A 95 -9.93 9.10 2.67
CA LEU A 95 -11.38 9.17 2.52
C LEU A 95 -11.78 8.92 1.06
N ALA A 96 -12.86 8.18 0.86
CA ALA A 96 -13.34 7.79 -0.46
C ALA A 96 -13.58 8.97 -1.41
N GLY A 97 -14.03 10.12 -0.89
CA GLY A 97 -14.22 11.34 -1.70
C GLY A 97 -12.93 11.87 -2.37
N ASP A 98 -11.78 11.73 -1.70
CA ASP A 98 -10.49 12.20 -2.21
C ASP A 98 -9.70 11.12 -2.98
N LEU A 99 -10.16 9.87 -2.88
CA LEU A 99 -9.41 8.70 -3.29
C LEU A 99 -9.21 8.59 -4.82
N PRO A 100 -10.19 8.91 -5.69
CA PRO A 100 -10.03 8.73 -7.14
C PRO A 100 -8.79 9.47 -7.70
N GLN A 101 -8.54 10.71 -7.26
CA GLN A 101 -7.39 11.48 -7.71
C GLN A 101 -6.07 10.96 -7.13
N LYS A 102 -6.06 10.53 -5.86
CA LYS A 102 -4.88 9.95 -5.21
C LYS A 102 -4.48 8.63 -5.87
N ILE A 103 -5.47 7.77 -6.15
CA ILE A 103 -5.25 6.51 -6.85
C ILE A 103 -4.66 6.76 -8.22
N THR A 104 -5.28 7.63 -9.02
CA THR A 104 -4.79 7.91 -10.38
C THR A 104 -3.32 8.34 -10.36
N ARG A 105 -2.92 9.23 -9.44
CA ARG A 105 -1.53 9.66 -9.31
C ARG A 105 -0.59 8.53 -8.88
N ALA A 106 -0.97 7.76 -7.86
CA ALA A 106 -0.16 6.65 -7.37
C ALA A 106 0.01 5.56 -8.43
N LEU A 107 -1.07 5.19 -9.11
CA LEU A 107 -1.12 4.20 -10.18
C LEU A 107 -0.22 4.60 -11.36
N VAL A 108 -0.36 5.82 -11.87
CA VAL A 108 0.46 6.30 -12.99
C VAL A 108 1.94 6.41 -12.59
N GLY A 109 2.22 6.98 -11.41
CA GLY A 109 3.58 7.12 -10.90
C GLY A 109 4.28 5.76 -10.72
N ALA A 110 3.62 4.81 -10.07
CA ALA A 110 4.15 3.46 -9.87
C ALA A 110 4.38 2.73 -11.19
N SER A 111 3.44 2.82 -12.13
CA SER A 111 3.54 2.14 -13.43
C SER A 111 4.72 2.65 -14.26
N LEU A 112 4.95 3.96 -14.28
CA LEU A 112 6.07 4.58 -15.00
C LEU A 112 7.40 4.29 -14.31
N ASN A 113 7.46 4.43 -12.97
CA ASN A 113 8.69 4.22 -12.21
C ASN A 113 9.18 2.77 -12.28
N ALA A 114 8.26 1.80 -12.30
CA ALA A 114 8.60 0.39 -12.45
C ALA A 114 8.79 -0.04 -13.91
N GLY A 115 8.58 0.86 -14.89
CA GLY A 115 8.69 0.54 -16.31
C GLY A 115 7.66 -0.46 -16.81
N VAL A 116 6.53 -0.63 -16.08
CA VAL A 116 5.39 -1.45 -16.50
C VAL A 116 4.76 -0.84 -17.75
N VAL A 117 4.65 0.48 -17.80
CA VAL A 117 4.28 1.22 -19.02
C VAL A 117 5.31 2.30 -19.33
N GLU A 118 5.34 2.70 -20.59
CA GLU A 118 6.02 3.91 -21.06
C GLU A 118 5.03 5.05 -21.27
N LYS A 119 5.52 6.29 -21.30
CA LYS A 119 4.70 7.49 -21.54
C LYS A 119 4.32 7.64 -23.03
N ARG A 120 3.71 6.59 -23.59
CA ARG A 120 3.17 6.51 -24.96
C ARG A 120 1.65 6.54 -24.93
N ARG A 121 1.02 7.10 -25.96
CA ARG A 121 -0.43 7.29 -26.00
C ARG A 121 -1.21 5.98 -25.84
N ASN A 122 -0.79 4.91 -26.51
CA ASN A 122 -1.43 3.60 -26.45
C ASN A 122 -1.29 2.97 -25.06
N GLU A 123 -0.08 2.96 -24.49
CA GLU A 123 0.17 2.33 -23.20
C GLU A 123 -0.54 3.06 -22.05
N MET A 124 -0.52 4.40 -22.08
CA MET A 124 -1.25 5.21 -21.11
C MET A 124 -2.76 5.04 -21.27
N HIS A 125 -3.28 4.95 -22.49
CA HIS A 125 -4.70 4.70 -22.73
C HIS A 125 -5.12 3.33 -22.16
N ALA A 126 -4.36 2.28 -22.45
CA ALA A 126 -4.62 0.94 -21.94
C ALA A 126 -4.61 0.89 -20.40
N LEU A 127 -3.59 1.51 -19.78
CA LEU A 127 -3.48 1.61 -18.33
C LEU A 127 -4.68 2.34 -17.72
N MET A 128 -5.06 3.49 -18.28
CA MET A 128 -6.15 4.30 -17.72
C MET A 128 -7.51 3.61 -17.87
N HIS A 129 -7.76 2.87 -18.95
CA HIS A 129 -9.00 2.09 -19.10
C HIS A 129 -9.05 0.89 -18.16
N ALA A 130 -7.97 0.12 -18.03
CA ALA A 130 -7.90 -0.96 -17.05
C ALA A 130 -8.04 -0.43 -15.61
N ALA A 131 -7.46 0.74 -15.30
CA ALA A 131 -7.60 1.38 -14.01
C ALA A 131 -9.05 1.82 -13.73
N LEU A 132 -9.73 2.43 -14.72
CA LEU A 132 -11.11 2.86 -14.57
C LEU A 132 -12.03 1.68 -14.23
N GLU A 133 -11.94 0.59 -14.99
CA GLU A 133 -12.73 -0.63 -14.75
C GLU A 133 -12.45 -1.24 -13.37
N ALA A 134 -11.17 -1.31 -12.97
CA ALA A 134 -10.80 -1.79 -11.65
C ALA A 134 -11.37 -0.91 -10.53
N LEU A 135 -11.36 0.42 -10.72
CA LEU A 135 -11.90 1.35 -9.73
C LEU A 135 -13.42 1.32 -9.66
N GLU A 136 -14.13 1.12 -10.77
CA GLU A 136 -15.59 0.95 -10.77
C GLU A 136 -16.00 -0.31 -10.02
N GLY A 137 -15.23 -1.41 -10.13
CA GLY A 137 -15.46 -2.63 -9.35
C GLY A 137 -15.16 -2.47 -7.86
N PHE A 138 -14.13 -1.69 -7.51
CA PHE A 138 -13.72 -1.48 -6.13
C PHE A 138 -14.55 -0.41 -5.40
N LEU A 139 -14.91 0.68 -6.10
CA LEU A 139 -15.61 1.83 -5.55
C LEU A 139 -17.13 1.73 -5.78
N SER A 140 -17.83 1.05 -4.86
CA SER A 140 -19.30 1.02 -4.88
C SER A 140 -19.93 2.39 -4.57
N VAL A 141 -21.10 2.64 -5.16
CA VAL A 141 -21.93 3.84 -4.91
C VAL A 141 -22.23 4.01 -3.41
N GLY A 142 -22.21 5.27 -2.93
CA GLY A 142 -22.58 5.61 -1.54
C GLY A 142 -21.42 5.67 -0.54
N MET A 143 -20.18 5.60 -1.02
CA MET A 143 -18.99 5.48 -0.18
C MET A 143 -18.40 6.78 0.39
N LEU A 144 -19.00 7.95 0.15
CA LEU A 144 -18.35 9.26 0.29
C LEU A 144 -17.62 9.51 1.63
N GLU A 145 -18.10 8.93 2.74
CA GLU A 145 -17.52 9.07 4.09
C GLU A 145 -16.71 7.85 4.56
N ALA A 146 -16.51 6.85 3.71
CA ALA A 146 -15.73 5.67 4.07
C ALA A 146 -14.22 5.98 4.00
N SER A 147 -13.49 5.55 5.03
CA SER A 147 -12.03 5.42 4.96
C SER A 147 -11.67 4.19 4.14
N VAL A 148 -10.65 4.32 3.31
CA VAL A 148 -10.19 3.26 2.41
C VAL A 148 -8.70 3.05 2.61
N GLY A 149 -8.28 1.79 2.64
CA GLY A 149 -6.90 1.37 2.50
C GLY A 149 -6.85 0.27 1.44
N ALA A 150 -6.09 0.47 0.37
CA ALA A 150 -6.06 -0.47 -0.74
C ALA A 150 -4.66 -0.66 -1.31
N LYS A 151 -4.37 -1.91 -1.68
CA LYS A 151 -3.25 -2.29 -2.53
C LYS A 151 -3.72 -2.32 -3.98
N ILE A 152 -2.94 -1.69 -4.84
CA ILE A 152 -3.12 -1.67 -6.29
C ILE A 152 -1.97 -2.46 -6.89
N ALA A 153 -2.28 -3.50 -7.64
CA ALA A 153 -1.30 -4.27 -8.40
C ALA A 153 -1.54 -4.09 -9.90
N ILE A 154 -0.45 -3.97 -10.65
CA ILE A 154 -0.48 -3.74 -12.08
C ILE A 154 0.45 -4.76 -12.71
N VAL A 155 -0.05 -5.55 -13.64
CA VAL A 155 0.71 -6.59 -14.33
C VAL A 155 0.52 -6.41 -15.83
N ARG A 156 1.61 -6.56 -16.58
CA ARG A 156 1.63 -6.42 -18.03
C ARG A 156 2.43 -7.55 -18.65
N ASN A 157 1.94 -8.05 -19.78
CA ASN A 157 2.73 -8.84 -20.73
C ASN A 157 2.78 -8.15 -22.11
N SER A 158 3.11 -8.91 -23.15
CA SER A 158 3.30 -8.35 -24.50
C SER A 158 2.00 -7.83 -25.15
N LYS A 159 0.83 -8.31 -24.70
CA LYS A 159 -0.48 -8.05 -25.33
C LYS A 159 -1.50 -7.40 -24.40
N TRP A 160 -1.36 -7.62 -23.09
CA TRP A 160 -2.34 -7.23 -22.09
C TRP A 160 -1.71 -6.50 -20.92
N ILE A 161 -2.48 -5.59 -20.34
CA ILE A 161 -2.24 -4.96 -19.05
C ILE A 161 -3.46 -5.16 -18.16
N SER A 162 -3.23 -5.39 -16.88
CA SER A 162 -4.29 -5.46 -15.89
C SER A 162 -3.95 -4.64 -14.66
N VAL A 163 -4.99 -4.03 -14.10
CA VAL A 163 -4.97 -3.34 -12.80
C VAL A 163 -5.92 -4.09 -11.89
N ALA A 164 -5.43 -4.50 -10.72
CA ALA A 164 -6.25 -5.04 -9.64
C ALA A 164 -6.15 -4.12 -8.42
N VAL A 165 -7.27 -3.94 -7.73
CA VAL A 165 -7.35 -3.22 -6.46
C VAL A 165 -7.93 -4.19 -5.45
N MET A 166 -7.28 -4.34 -4.30
CA MET A 166 -7.75 -5.15 -3.18
C MET A 166 -7.55 -4.33 -1.90
N GLY A 167 -8.54 -4.28 -1.03
CA GLY A 167 -8.39 -3.56 0.23
C GLY A 167 -9.67 -3.43 1.03
N ASP A 168 -9.56 -2.72 2.14
CA ASP A 168 -10.66 -2.49 3.06
C ASP A 168 -11.32 -1.14 2.82
N THR A 169 -12.64 -1.15 2.99
CA THR A 169 -13.44 0.07 3.08
C THR A 169 -14.17 0.07 4.41
N ALA A 170 -14.10 1.17 5.14
CA ALA A 170 -14.60 1.29 6.50
C ALA A 170 -15.41 2.58 6.66
N TYR A 171 -16.70 2.46 6.95
CA TYR A 171 -17.51 3.62 7.36
C TYR A 171 -17.34 3.95 8.85
N HIS A 172 -17.06 2.92 9.64
CA HIS A 172 -16.83 2.99 11.07
C HIS A 172 -15.84 1.91 11.49
N ALA A 173 -15.16 2.04 12.62
CA ALA A 173 -14.09 1.12 13.05
C ALA A 173 -14.49 -0.37 13.14
N VAL A 174 -15.79 -0.65 13.28
CA VAL A 174 -16.37 -2.01 13.35
C VAL A 174 -17.11 -2.42 12.07
N ALA A 175 -17.22 -1.53 11.09
CA ALA A 175 -17.89 -1.76 9.81
C ALA A 175 -16.89 -1.59 8.67
N HIS A 176 -15.84 -2.43 8.67
CA HIS A 176 -14.91 -2.58 7.57
C HIS A 176 -15.16 -3.91 6.85
N HIS A 177 -14.94 -3.92 5.55
CA HIS A 177 -14.98 -5.14 4.76
C HIS A 177 -14.08 -5.00 3.55
N GLU A 178 -13.51 -6.15 3.18
CA GLU A 178 -12.68 -6.29 2.00
C GLU A 178 -13.51 -6.06 0.74
N ARG A 179 -12.87 -5.44 -0.24
CA ARG A 179 -13.39 -5.24 -1.59
C ARG A 179 -12.26 -5.45 -2.58
N CYS A 180 -12.65 -5.85 -3.78
CA CYS A 180 -11.74 -5.95 -4.89
C CYS A 180 -12.34 -5.37 -6.16
N GLY A 181 -11.48 -4.91 -7.05
CA GLY A 181 -11.82 -4.55 -8.42
C GLY A 181 -10.71 -4.99 -9.38
N LEU A 182 -11.08 -5.31 -10.61
CA LEU A 182 -10.16 -5.79 -11.64
C LEU A 182 -10.54 -5.13 -12.97
N GLY A 183 -9.54 -4.64 -13.69
CA GLY A 183 -9.69 -4.24 -15.09
C GLY A 183 -8.59 -4.83 -15.94
N VAL A 184 -8.91 -5.14 -17.19
CA VAL A 184 -7.99 -5.78 -18.16
C VAL A 184 -8.14 -5.11 -19.50
N MET A 185 -7.03 -4.72 -20.12
CA MET A 185 -7.03 -4.02 -21.40
C MET A 185 -5.89 -4.50 -22.29
N HIS A 186 -6.10 -4.46 -23.61
CA HIS A 186 -5.04 -4.72 -24.59
C HIS A 186 -4.09 -3.51 -24.65
N ILE A 187 -2.79 -3.74 -24.90
CA ILE A 187 -1.74 -2.70 -24.85
C ILE A 187 -0.84 -2.67 -26.08
#